data_AF-A0A3S4CWY6-F1
#
_entry.id   AF-A0A3S4CWY6-F1
#
_cell.length_a   1.000
_cell.length_b   1.000
_cell.length_c   1.000
_cell.angle_alpha   90.00
_cell.angle_beta   90.00
_cell.angle_gamma   90.00
#
_symmetry.space_group_name_H-M   'P 1'
#
loop_
_entity.id
_entity.type
_entity.pdbx_description
1 polymer ?
#
loop_
_entity_poly.entity_id
_entity_poly.type
_entity_poly.pdbx_seq_one_letter_code
_entity_poly.pdbx_strand_id
1 'polypeptide(L)' 'MIAVKAMRYAGQWLSPGDEFEPKSERDARILRAIGKAADGDVPEVEDKAEDSNADDDKPKKRAYRRKDMKAED' A
#
# COMPACT_ATOMS: atom_id res chain seq x y z
N MET A 1 -5.57 14.87 9.32
CA MET A 1 -4.44 14.39 8.48
C MET A 1 -5.04 13.86 7.20
N ILE A 2 -4.38 14.02 6.05
CA ILE A 2 -4.93 13.58 4.76
C ILE A 2 -4.20 12.31 4.32
N ALA A 3 -4.93 11.28 3.93
CA ALA A 3 -4.35 10.08 3.33
C ALA A 3 -3.82 10.42 1.93
N VAL A 4 -2.54 10.16 1.67
CA VAL A 4 -1.93 10.39 0.34
C VAL A 4 -2.08 9.14 -0.53
N LYS A 5 -2.29 7.97 0.09
CA LYS A 5 -2.43 6.69 -0.59
C LYS A 5 -3.57 5.88 0.01
N ALA A 6 -4.20 5.03 -0.80
CA ALA A 6 -5.22 4.10 -0.32
C ALA A 6 -4.64 3.20 0.77
N MET A 7 -5.24 3.21 1.96
CA MET A 7 -4.79 2.40 3.08
C MET A 7 -5.92 2.06 4.04
N ARG A 8 -5.71 1.00 4.82
CA ARG A 8 -6.57 0.70 5.96
C ARG A 8 -5.99 1.31 7.23
N TYR A 9 -6.75 2.17 7.88
CA TYR A 9 -6.36 2.80 9.15
C TYR A 9 -7.49 2.67 10.16
N ALA A 10 -7.17 2.30 11.40
CA ALA A 10 -8.15 2.13 12.47
C ALA A 10 -9.35 1.21 12.14
N GLY A 11 -9.22 0.31 11.16
CA GLY A 11 -10.29 -0.57 10.70
C GLY A 11 -11.12 -0.01 9.54
N GLN A 12 -10.99 1.28 9.23
CA GLN A 12 -11.63 1.95 8.09
C GLN A 12 -10.72 1.93 6.87
N TRP A 13 -11.35 1.86 5.69
CA TRP A 13 -10.65 2.04 4.43
C TRP A 13 -10.61 3.54 4.09
N LEU A 14 -9.42 4.06 3.85
CA LEU A 14 -9.17 5.45 3.47
C LEU A 14 -8.64 5.49 2.04
N SER A 15 -9.21 6.38 1.25
CA SER A 15 -8.79 6.71 -0.11
C SER A 15 -7.80 7.88 -0.09
N PRO A 16 -6.97 8.05 -1.14
CA PRO A 16 -6.19 9.27 -1.31
C PRO A 16 -7.10 10.51 -1.27
N GLY A 17 -6.72 11.52 -0.49
CA GLY A 17 -7.52 12.72 -0.24
C GLY A 17 -8.46 12.62 0.95
N ASP A 18 -8.68 11.43 1.52
CA ASP A 18 -9.56 11.30 2.68
C ASP A 18 -8.90 11.89 3.94
N GLU A 19 -9.62 12.78 4.61
CA GLU A 19 -9.25 13.31 5.90
C GLU A 19 -9.52 12.26 7.00
N PHE A 20 -8.53 12.03 7.84
CA PHE A 20 -8.63 11.15 9.00
C PHE A 20 -7.86 11.70 10.20
N GLU A 21 -8.26 11.24 11.39
CA GLU A 21 -7.61 11.59 12.65
C GLU A 21 -6.72 10.43 13.13
N PRO A 22 -5.41 10.66 13.31
CA PRO A 22 -4.53 9.65 13.85
C PRO A 22 -4.84 9.41 15.34
N LYS A 23 -4.93 8.14 15.75
CA LYS A 23 -5.20 7.71 17.14
C LYS A 23 -4.09 8.09 18.12
N SER A 24 -2.87 8.31 17.62
CA SER A 24 -1.73 8.72 18.43
C SER A 24 -0.76 9.59 17.65
N GLU A 25 0.03 10.40 18.35
CA GLU A 25 1.11 11.18 17.75
C GLU A 25 2.19 10.28 17.11
N ARG A 26 2.40 9.08 17.66
CA ARG A 26 3.33 8.11 17.11
C ARG A 26 2.84 7.59 15.75
N ASP A 27 1.55 7.30 15.64
CA ASP A 27 0.94 6.89 14.37
C ASP A 27 1.07 8.00 13.33
N ALA A 28 0.76 9.24 13.72
CA ALA A 28 0.94 10.41 12.86
C ALA A 28 2.38 10.52 12.31
N ARG A 29 3.37 10.33 13.19
CA ARG A 29 4.79 10.34 12.81
C ARG A 29 5.16 9.21 11.86
N ILE A 30 4.69 7.99 12.13
CA ILE A 30 4.95 6.82 11.28
C ILE A 30 4.33 7.03 9.90
N LEU A 31 3.05 7.41 9.85
CA LEU A 31 2.30 7.58 8.60
C LEU A 31 2.92 8.65 7.69
N ARG A 32 3.48 9.70 8.29
CA ARG A 32 4.28 10.71 7.58
C ARG A 32 5.61 10.16 7.10
N ALA A 33 6.34 9.45 7.96
CA ALA A 33 7.65 8.89 7.63
C ALA A 33 7.57 7.86 6.49
N ILE A 34 6.46 7.11 6.40
CA ILE A 34 6.22 6.13 5.32
C ILE A 34 5.48 6.73 4.11
N GLY A 35 5.21 8.05 4.10
CA GLY A 35 4.57 8.73 2.98
C GLY A 35 3.11 8.34 2.71
N LYS A 36 2.38 7.81 3.70
CA LYS A 36 0.96 7.45 3.55
C LYS A 36 0.01 8.58 3.94
N ALA A 37 0.48 9.57 4.69
CA ALA A 37 -0.35 10.67 5.15
C ALA A 37 0.42 11.97 5.34
N ALA A 38 -0.27 13.11 5.16
CA ALA A 38 0.28 14.45 5.27
C ALA A 38 -0.55 15.32 6.24
N ASP A 39 0.10 16.28 6.90
CA ASP A 39 -0.61 17.37 7.59
C ASP A 39 -1.16 18.32 6.51
N GLY A 40 -2.37 18.85 6.70
CA GLY A 40 -3.21 19.44 5.65
C GLY A 40 -2.64 20.61 4.83
N ASP A 41 -3.45 20.96 3.82
CA ASP A 41 -3.19 21.69 2.57
C ASP A 41 -2.12 21.05 1.70
N VAL A 42 -2.57 20.07 0.89
CA VAL A 42 -1.79 19.31 -0.10
C VAL A 42 -0.95 20.25 -0.98
N PRO A 43 0.37 20.37 -0.75
CA PRO A 43 1.26 20.87 -1.77
C PRO A 43 1.75 19.62 -2.52
N GLU A 44 1.37 19.52 -3.78
CA GLU A 44 1.79 18.46 -4.70
C GLU A 44 3.30 18.56 -4.98
N VAL A 45 4.18 18.17 -4.06
CA VAL A 45 5.64 18.01 -4.29
C VAL A 45 6.30 17.53 -2.97
N GLU A 46 7.23 16.58 -2.90
CA GLU A 46 8.23 16.09 -3.85
C GLU A 46 8.50 14.59 -3.65
N ASP A 47 8.78 13.93 -4.77
CA ASP A 47 9.43 12.64 -4.87
C ASP A 47 10.60 12.46 -3.90
N LYS A 48 10.40 11.67 -2.83
CA LYS A 48 11.47 10.88 -2.19
C LYS A 48 10.90 9.82 -1.24
N ALA A 49 10.31 8.79 -1.83
CA ALA A 49 10.19 7.49 -1.20
C ALA A 49 10.56 6.42 -2.23
N GLU A 50 11.87 6.30 -2.50
CA GLU A 50 12.44 5.00 -2.85
C GLU A 50 12.21 4.07 -1.66
N ASP A 51 11.05 3.42 -1.62
CA ASP A 51 11.01 2.00 -1.29
C ASP A 51 9.75 1.36 -1.88
N SER A 52 9.99 0.61 -2.94
CA SER A 52 9.27 -0.58 -3.35
C SER A 52 8.43 -1.22 -2.23
N ASN A 53 7.10 -1.17 -2.37
CA ASN A 53 6.22 -2.34 -2.37
C ASN A 53 4.77 -1.87 -2.43
N ALA A 54 4.37 -1.44 -3.62
CA ALA A 54 3.02 -1.71 -4.08
C ALA A 54 2.95 -3.21 -4.39
N ASP A 55 2.85 -4.04 -3.36
CA ASP A 55 2.43 -5.43 -3.53
C ASP A 55 0.94 -5.42 -3.85
N ASP A 56 0.70 -5.40 -5.16
CA ASP A 56 -0.49 -5.86 -5.85
C ASP A 56 -1.09 -7.06 -5.09
N ASP A 57 -2.22 -6.81 -4.43
CA ASP A 57 -3.06 -7.81 -3.77
C ASP A 57 -3.74 -8.71 -4.82
N LYS A 58 -2.94 -9.53 -5.50
CA LYS A 58 -3.40 -10.58 -6.40
C LYS A 58 -2.59 -11.84 -6.18
N PRO A 59 -3.14 -12.88 -5.54
CA PRO A 59 -2.53 -14.20 -5.58
C PRO A 59 -2.50 -14.68 -7.04
N LYS A 60 -1.33 -14.61 -7.69
CA LYS A 60 -1.10 -15.19 -9.01
C LYS A 60 -1.34 -16.70 -8.91
N LYS A 61 -2.51 -17.15 -9.38
CA LYS A 61 -2.85 -18.57 -9.49
C LYS A 61 -1.77 -19.27 -10.34
N ARG A 62 -0.91 -20.07 -9.69
CA ARG A 62 0.08 -20.90 -10.39
C ARG A 62 -0.69 -22.01 -11.10
N ALA A 63 -0.84 -21.92 -12.42
CA ALA A 63 -1.38 -23.01 -13.21
C ALA A 63 -0.44 -24.22 -13.11
N TYR A 64 -0.93 -25.32 -12.56
CA TYR A 64 -0.18 -26.57 -12.47
C TYR A 64 0.03 -27.14 -13.87
N ARG A 65 1.27 -27.11 -14.37
CA ARG A 65 1.63 -27.83 -15.61
C ARG A 65 1.82 -29.31 -15.27
N ARG A 66 0.91 -30.16 -15.76
CA ARG A 66 1.12 -31.61 -15.77
C ARG A 66 2.27 -31.94 -16.72
N LYS A 67 3.26 -32.67 -16.22
CA LYS A 67 4.36 -33.20 -17.04
C LYS A 67 3.90 -34.57 -17.49
N ASP A 68 3.39 -34.67 -18.72
CA ASP A 68 3.01 -35.97 -19.27
C ASP A 68 4.31 -36.79 -19.45
N MET A 69 4.40 -37.91 -18.72
CA MET A 69 5.47 -38.89 -18.90
C MET A 69 5.29 -39.52 -20.28
N LYS A 70 6.13 -39.15 -21.25
CA LYS A 70 6.34 -39.98 -22.44
C LYS A 70 7.32 -41.08 -22.07
N ALA A 71 6.84 -42.32 -22.08
CA ALA A 71 7.69 -43.49 -22.18
C ALA A 71 7.95 -43.71 -23.67
N GLU A 72 9.22 -43.69 -24.07
CA GLU A 72 9.65 -44.24 -25.37
C GLU A 72 10.05 -45.69 -25.12
N ASP A 73 9.42 -46.60 -25.86
CA ASP A 73 9.96 -47.92 -26.21
C ASP A 73 9.49 -48.25 -27.63
#